data_AF-A0A7S0R1L9-F1
#
_entry.id   AF-A0A7S0R1L9-F1
#
_cell.length_a   1.000
_cell.length_b   1.000
_cell.length_c   1.000
_cell.angle_alpha   90.00
_cell.angle_beta   90.00
_cell.angle_gamma   90.00
#
_symmetry.space_group_name_H-M   'P 1'
#
loop_
_entity.id
_entity.type
_entity.pdbx_description
1 polymer ?
#
loop_
_entity_poly.entity_id
_entity_poly.type
_entity_poly.pdbx_seq_one_letter_code
_entity_poly.pdbx_strand_id
1 'polypeptide(L)'
;QLRHGYAQGLRYKNFFMRHGEGPVQRALYGIYMGVPFLFETRAIIDWLFTRTTLTLKMWLTVEWTFAAVFKGRTEKAFRKERALVISGDQDVWLYDKCYFGVGGVLLILAMLVLP
;
A
#
# COMPACT_ATOMS: atom_id res chain seq x y z
N GLN A 1 -7.88 17.27 -18.86
CA GLN A 1 -7.87 16.15 -19.83
C GLN A 1 -8.54 16.51 -21.14
N LEU A 2 -9.71 17.16 -21.15
CA LEU A 2 -10.40 17.61 -22.38
C LEU A 2 -9.51 18.36 -23.40
N ARG A 3 -8.55 19.18 -22.94
CA ARG A 3 -7.63 19.92 -23.82
C ARG A 3 -6.38 19.14 -24.28
N HIS A 4 -5.96 18.11 -23.54
CA HIS A 4 -4.66 17.43 -23.74
C HIS A 4 -4.80 15.96 -24.15
N GLY A 5 -6.04 15.45 -24.30
CA GLY A 5 -6.31 14.05 -24.63
C GLY A 5 -6.06 13.06 -23.48
N TYR A 6 -6.39 11.80 -23.73
CA TYR A 6 -6.12 10.69 -22.82
C TYR A 6 -4.89 9.92 -23.29
N ALA A 7 -3.89 9.76 -22.41
CA ALA A 7 -2.68 9.01 -22.73
C ALA A 7 -2.99 7.52 -22.88
N GLN A 8 -2.70 6.98 -24.06
CA GLN A 8 -2.86 5.56 -24.39
C GLN A 8 -1.70 4.77 -23.74
N GLY A 9 -1.92 4.23 -22.54
CA GLY A 9 -0.90 3.44 -21.84
C GLY A 9 -1.02 3.38 -20.31
N LEU A 10 -1.88 4.20 -19.70
CA LEU A 10 -2.11 4.18 -18.25
C LEU A 10 -2.95 3.00 -17.73
N ARG A 11 -3.38 2.10 -18.63
CA ARG A 11 -4.50 1.19 -18.44
C ARG A 11 -4.30 0.08 -17.39
N TYR A 12 -3.06 -0.20 -16.96
CA TYR A 12 -2.75 -1.36 -16.10
C TYR A 12 -1.94 -1.02 -14.83
N LYS A 13 -1.72 0.26 -14.53
CA LYS A 13 -0.89 0.65 -13.37
C LYS A 13 -1.72 1.44 -12.36
N ASN A 14 -1.86 0.87 -11.17
CA ASN A 14 -2.32 1.58 -9.98
C ASN A 14 -1.46 2.85 -9.80
N PHE A 15 -2.11 4.00 -9.61
CA PHE A 15 -1.46 5.32 -9.54
C PHE A 15 -0.29 5.34 -8.53
N PHE A 16 -0.51 4.73 -7.37
CA PHE A 16 0.48 4.60 -6.30
C PHE A 16 1.73 3.81 -6.71
N MET A 17 1.57 2.80 -7.56
CA MET A 17 2.67 1.94 -8.01
C MET A 17 3.47 2.56 -9.17
N ARG A 18 3.06 3.74 -9.66
CA ARG A 18 3.76 4.47 -10.72
C ARG A 18 4.91 5.34 -10.20
N HIS A 19 4.82 5.84 -8.97
CA HIS A 19 5.70 6.91 -8.48
C HIS A 19 6.95 6.43 -7.73
N GLY A 20 7.12 5.11 -7.52
CA GLY A 20 8.32 4.53 -6.90
C GLY A 20 8.02 3.54 -5.78
N GLU A 21 9.08 3.03 -5.14
CA GLU A 21 9.05 2.08 -4.01
C GLU A 21 9.52 2.70 -2.68
N GLY A 22 9.50 4.03 -2.57
CA GLY A 22 9.91 4.78 -1.39
C GLY A 22 8.95 4.66 -0.19
N PRO A 23 9.38 5.12 1.00
CA PRO A 23 8.63 4.96 2.25
C PRO A 23 7.26 5.67 2.22
N VAL A 24 7.16 6.81 1.52
CA VAL A 24 5.90 7.56 1.35
C VAL A 24 4.88 6.76 0.55
N GLN A 25 5.30 6.07 -0.52
CA GLN A 25 4.39 5.24 -1.32
C GLN A 25 3.89 4.04 -0.54
N ARG A 26 4.73 3.44 0.31
CA ARG A 26 4.33 2.37 1.22
C ARG A 26 3.25 2.85 2.21
N ALA A 27 3.42 4.03 2.80
CA ALA A 27 2.44 4.60 3.73
C ALA A 27 1.10 4.89 3.04
N LEU A 28 1.13 5.56 1.87
CA LEU A 28 -0.07 5.85 1.08
C LEU A 28 -0.81 4.58 0.65
N TYR A 29 -0.07 3.56 0.22
CA TYR A 29 -0.64 2.26 -0.13
C TYR A 29 -1.26 1.55 1.07
N GLY A 30 -0.64 1.67 2.25
CA GLY A 30 -1.20 1.17 3.51
C GLY A 30 -2.52 1.84 3.87
N ILE A 31 -2.61 3.18 3.74
CA ILE A 31 -3.85 3.93 3.95
C ILE A 31 -4.92 3.48 2.97
N TYR A 32 -4.57 3.37 1.68
CA TYR A 32 -5.48 2.90 0.64
C TYR A 32 -6.07 1.51 0.94
N MET A 33 -5.25 0.58 1.44
CA MET A 33 -5.70 -0.75 1.87
C MET A 33 -6.45 -0.77 3.21
N GLY A 34 -6.27 0.25 4.05
CA GLY A 34 -6.98 0.39 5.32
C GLY A 34 -8.41 0.91 5.17
N VAL A 35 -8.75 1.52 4.03
CA VAL A 35 -10.12 1.97 3.75
C VAL A 35 -10.97 0.75 3.36
N PRO A 36 -12.05 0.44 4.13
CA PRO A 36 -12.89 -0.71 3.82
C PRO A 36 -13.58 -0.52 2.46
N PHE A 37 -13.69 -1.60 1.68
CA PHE A 37 -14.34 -1.65 0.36
C PHE A 37 -13.73 -0.82 -0.77
N LEU A 38 -12.78 0.08 -0.51
CA LEU A 38 -12.19 0.94 -1.54
C LEU A 38 -11.42 0.13 -2.58
N PHE A 39 -10.67 -0.87 -2.12
CA PHE A 39 -9.90 -1.76 -2.98
C PHE A 39 -10.82 -2.63 -3.85
N GLU A 40 -11.84 -3.23 -3.23
CA GLU A 40 -12.79 -4.12 -3.89
C GLU A 40 -13.63 -3.38 -4.91
N THR A 41 -14.18 -2.22 -4.54
CA THR A 41 -15.02 -1.40 -5.44
C THR A 41 -14.22 -0.91 -6.65
N ARG A 42 -12.97 -0.45 -6.45
CA ARG A 42 -12.06 -0.12 -7.56
C ARG A 42 -11.89 -1.32 -8.50
N ALA A 43 -11.58 -2.50 -7.97
CA ALA A 43 -11.32 -3.68 -8.79
C ALA A 43 -12.56 -4.13 -9.57
N ILE A 44 -13.75 -4.01 -8.98
CA ILE A 44 -15.04 -4.31 -9.63
C ILE A 44 -15.32 -3.30 -10.75
N ILE A 45 -15.15 -2.00 -10.49
CA ILE A 45 -15.34 -0.94 -11.48
C ILE A 45 -14.38 -1.15 -12.65
N ASP A 46 -13.11 -1.45 -12.37
CA ASP A 46 -12.09 -1.67 -13.40
C ASP A 46 -12.39 -2.90 -14.27
N TRP A 47 -12.87 -3.98 -13.64
CA TRP A 47 -13.36 -5.17 -14.36
C TRP A 47 -14.56 -4.87 -15.25
N LEU A 48 -15.51 -4.05 -14.78
CA LEU A 48 -16.72 -3.72 -15.52
C LEU A 48 -16.43 -2.94 -16.82
N PHE A 49 -15.47 -2.01 -16.79
CA PHE A 49 -15.14 -1.16 -17.93
C PHE A 49 -14.03 -1.73 -18.83
N THR A 50 -13.33 -2.77 -18.38
CA THR A 50 -12.27 -3.41 -19.16
C THR A 50 -12.81 -4.61 -19.94
N ARG A 51 -12.60 -4.64 -21.27
CA ARG A 51 -12.81 -5.86 -22.06
C ARG A 51 -11.78 -6.93 -21.66
N THR A 52 -12.19 -7.86 -20.80
CA THR A 52 -11.38 -8.99 -20.30
C THR A 52 -12.13 -10.30 -20.47
N THR A 53 -11.39 -11.41 -20.60
CA THR A 53 -11.94 -12.77 -20.64
C THR A 53 -12.02 -13.41 -19.26
N LEU A 54 -11.50 -12.72 -18.23
CA LEU A 54 -11.45 -13.23 -16.86
C LEU A 54 -12.80 -13.05 -16.15
N THR A 55 -13.29 -14.10 -15.51
CA THR A 55 -14.40 -14.02 -14.55
C THR A 55 -14.03 -13.10 -13.39
N LEU A 56 -15.01 -12.42 -12.78
CA LEU A 56 -14.82 -11.49 -11.65
C LEU A 56 -13.92 -12.07 -10.54
N LYS A 57 -14.16 -13.33 -10.13
CA LYS A 57 -13.32 -13.99 -9.11
C LYS A 57 -11.85 -14.08 -9.53
N MET A 58 -11.59 -14.44 -10.78
CA MET A 58 -10.23 -14.57 -11.31
C MET A 58 -9.56 -13.19 -11.42
N TRP A 59 -10.32 -12.16 -11.81
CA TRP A 59 -9.85 -10.77 -11.81
C TRP A 59 -9.44 -10.31 -10.41
N LEU A 60 -10.29 -10.52 -9.41
CA LEU A 60 -9.98 -10.17 -8.03
C LEU A 60 -8.74 -10.91 -7.54
N THR A 61 -8.60 -12.21 -7.81
CA THR A 61 -7.41 -12.98 -7.43
C THR A 61 -6.12 -12.38 -8.00
N VAL A 62 -6.15 -11.93 -9.26
CA VAL A 62 -5.01 -11.24 -9.88
C VAL A 62 -4.68 -9.95 -9.15
N GLU A 63 -5.67 -9.12 -8.87
CA GLU A 63 -5.48 -7.83 -8.18
C GLU A 63 -4.94 -8.04 -6.74
N TRP A 64 -5.46 -9.03 -6.01
CA TRP A 64 -4.96 -9.41 -4.68
C TRP A 64 -3.52 -9.91 -4.71
N THR A 65 -3.17 -10.73 -5.70
CA THR A 65 -1.80 -11.25 -5.86
C THR A 65 -0.85 -10.10 -6.19
N PHE A 66 -1.26 -9.21 -7.08
CA PHE A 66 -0.49 -8.02 -7.43
C PHE A 66 -0.27 -7.11 -6.21
N ALA A 67 -1.32 -6.92 -5.40
CA ALA A 67 -1.24 -6.20 -4.14
C ALA A 67 -0.24 -6.82 -3.15
N ALA A 68 -0.25 -8.15 -3.03
CA ALA A 68 0.69 -8.88 -2.17
C ALA A 68 2.14 -8.74 -2.64
N VAL A 69 2.39 -8.85 -3.95
CA VAL A 69 3.73 -8.68 -4.54
C VAL A 69 4.23 -7.26 -4.31
N PHE A 70 3.39 -6.23 -4.49
CA PHE A 70 3.78 -4.84 -4.24
C PHE A 70 4.11 -4.60 -2.76
N LYS A 71 3.31 -5.14 -1.84
CA LYS A 71 3.62 -5.10 -0.40
C LYS A 71 4.98 -5.72 -0.10
N GLY A 72 5.28 -6.89 -0.69
CA GLY A 72 6.58 -7.53 -0.54
C GLY A 72 7.75 -6.73 -1.12
N ARG A 73 7.57 -6.08 -2.27
CA ARG A 73 8.59 -5.21 -2.88
C ARG A 73 8.90 -3.99 -2.01
N THR A 74 7.87 -3.28 -1.56
CA THR A 74 8.05 -2.11 -0.68
C THR A 74 8.67 -2.49 0.67
N GLU A 75 8.38 -3.67 1.21
CA GLU A 75 9.05 -4.16 2.40
C GLU A 75 10.54 -4.44 2.17
N LYS A 76 10.89 -5.07 1.04
CA LYS A 76 12.29 -5.31 0.65
C LYS A 76 13.05 -4.00 0.43
N ALA A 77 12.44 -3.02 -0.24
CA ALA A 77 13.02 -1.70 -0.44
C ALA A 77 13.30 -1.01 0.90
N PHE A 78 12.35 -1.03 1.82
CA PHE A 78 12.51 -0.50 3.18
C PHE A 78 13.62 -1.21 3.97
N ARG A 79 13.71 -2.54 3.87
CA ARG A 79 14.79 -3.30 4.49
C ARG A 79 16.15 -2.94 3.91
N LYS A 80 16.25 -2.70 2.60
CA LYS A 80 17.48 -2.25 1.95
C LYS A 80 17.90 -0.86 2.43
N GLU A 81 16.96 0.06 2.60
CA GLU A 81 17.22 1.39 3.16
C GLU A 81 17.70 1.31 4.62
N ARG A 82 17.15 0.38 5.41
CA ARG A 82 17.56 0.12 6.80
C ARG A 82 18.59 -1.01 6.94
N ALA A 83 19.37 -1.30 5.90
CA ALA A 83 20.28 -2.46 5.90
C ALA A 83 21.27 -2.43 7.07
N LEU A 84 21.86 -1.26 7.36
CA LEU A 84 22.83 -1.08 8.46
C LEU A 84 22.24 -1.38 9.85
N VAL A 85 20.97 -1.01 10.06
CA VAL A 85 20.25 -1.29 11.31
C VAL A 85 19.88 -2.77 11.43
N ILE A 86 19.51 -3.42 10.31
CA ILE A 86 19.15 -4.85 10.29
C ILE A 86 20.38 -5.75 10.46
N SER A 87 21.53 -5.31 9.93
CA SER A 87 22.82 -6.00 10.09
C SER A 87 23.37 -5.98 11.51
N GLY A 88 22.76 -5.22 12.43
CA GLY A 88 23.19 -5.11 13.83
C GLY A 88 24.43 -4.24 14.03
N ASP A 89 24.87 -3.53 12.99
CA ASP A 89 26.01 -2.60 13.03
C ASP A 89 25.61 -1.24 13.62
N GLN A 90 24.31 -0.90 13.52
CA GLN A 90 23.75 0.34 14.04
C GLN A 90 22.52 0.09 14.92
N ASP A 91 22.50 0.71 16.10
CA ASP A 91 21.34 0.68 16.98
C ASP A 91 20.14 1.39 16.36
N VAL A 92 18.96 0.77 16.50
CA VAL A 92 17.67 1.41 16.24
C VAL A 92 17.54 2.68 17.10
N TRP A 93 17.29 3.81 16.44
CA TRP A 93 17.19 5.11 17.10
C TRP A 93 16.12 5.07 18.21
N LEU A 94 16.49 5.50 19.42
CA LEU A 94 15.61 5.58 20.60
C LEU A 94 14.29 6.33 20.33
N TYR A 95 14.33 7.33 19.43
CA TYR A 95 13.15 8.07 19.01
C TYR A 95 12.10 7.18 18.33
N ASP A 96 12.52 6.28 17.41
CA ASP A 96 11.61 5.34 16.74
C ASP A 96 10.95 4.40 17.77
N LYS A 97 11.70 3.94 18.78
CA LYS A 97 11.17 3.07 19.85
C LYS A 97 10.09 3.78 20.68
N CYS A 98 10.38 5.01 21.12
CA CYS A 98 9.46 5.79 21.92
C CYS A 98 8.21 6.17 21.14
N TYR A 99 8.35 6.58 19.88
CA TYR A 99 7.20 6.99 19.06
C TYR A 99 6.22 5.83 18.81
N PHE A 100 6.71 4.66 18.37
CA PHE A 100 5.84 3.50 18.16
C PHE A 100 5.31 2.92 19.47
N GLY A 101 6.11 2.91 20.54
CA GLY A 101 5.71 2.40 21.85
C GLY A 101 4.63 3.26 22.51
N VAL A 102 4.89 4.56 22.68
CA VAL A 102 3.94 5.50 23.30
C VAL A 102 2.68 5.64 22.45
N GLY A 103 2.81 5.69 21.13
CA GLY A 103 1.67 5.76 20.22
C GLY A 103 0.76 4.52 20.31
N GLY A 104 1.35 3.33 20.40
CA GLY A 104 0.59 2.08 20.57
C GLY A 104 -0.17 2.02 21.90
N VAL A 105 0.47 2.43 23.00
CA VAL A 105 -0.17 2.45 24.32
C VAL A 105 -1.33 3.46 24.37
N LEU A 106 -1.16 4.66 23.79
CA LEU A 106 -2.22 5.66 23.72
C LEU A 106 -3.41 5.21 22.87
N LEU A 107 -3.18 4.52 21.75
CA LEU A 107 -4.26 3.97 20.92
C LEU A 107 -5.10 2.93 21.66
N ILE A 108 -4.45 2.04 22.42
CA ILE A 108 -5.14 1.03 23.23
C ILE A 108 -5.97 1.71 24.33
N LEU A 109 -5.40 2.70 25.02
CA LEU A 109 -6.11 3.51 26.02
C LEU A 109 -7.31 4.23 25.42
N ALA A 110 -7.17 4.82 24.24
CA ALA A 110 -8.25 5.50 23.54
C ALA A 110 -9.39 4.52 23.16
N MET A 111 -9.06 3.32 22.67
CA MET A 111 -10.06 2.28 22.38
C MET A 111 -10.79 1.79 23.64
N LEU A 112 -10.13 1.81 24.80
CA LEU A 112 -10.72 1.36 26.07
C LEU A 112 -11.55 2.45 26.76
N VAL A 113 -11.24 3.72 26.52
CA VAL A 113 -11.94 4.89 27.08
C VAL A 113 -13.13 5.34 26.23
N LEU A 114 -13.18 4.97 24.94
CA LEU A 114 -14.37 5.07 24.10
C LEU A 114 -15.20 3.79 24.23
N PRO A 115 -16.19 3.70 25.15
CA PRO A 115 -17.18 2.62 25.15
C PRO A 115 -18.07 2.65 23.91
#